data_AF-A0A0S7WFC4-F1
#
_entry.id   AF-A0A0S7WFC4-F1
#
_cell.length_a   1.000
_cell.length_b   1.000
_cell.length_c   1.000
_cell.angle_alpha   90.00
_cell.angle_beta   90.00
_cell.angle_gamma   90.00
#
_symmetry.space_group_name_H-M   'P 1'
#
loop_
_entity.id
_entity.type
_entity.pdbx_description
1 polymer ?
#
loop_
_entity_poly.entity_id
_entity_poly.type
_entity_poly.pdbx_seq_one_letter_code
_entity_poly.pdbx_strand_id
1 'polypeptide(L)'
;MFACVNQRSDEFRTIEELTCMKEKGEIMHYVRNEYLIRRVSTLSLGVVICLMLLMMGNVLYPDAQRINVPEEELEEVRRAAEGGLPSFLKTIPIEDLEEYGLSDQRELNQAMVGNPFRIYTVAPESILDYSREMSLEEIISPTSVWLFPVIVKAETRALLTVDVMGGEWRAVAIGRSGLAKQWASVVEFWPSSEGYEHTFVRVFQAKSDFVVLSHPEKTEVTPLESACVSLGLSEAETYSLSEVMMKLQKPVQDNLESSQFIDQER
;
A
#
# COMPACT_ATOMS: atom_id res chain seq x y z
N MET A 1 -34.16 -43.65 -6.71
CA MET A 1 -33.84 -45.09 -6.79
C MET A 1 -32.34 -45.20 -6.53
N PHE A 2 -31.94 -46.01 -5.53
CA PHE A 2 -30.67 -46.05 -4.75
C PHE A 2 -30.52 -44.88 -3.74
N ALA A 3 -30.61 -45.02 -2.40
CA ALA A 3 -30.03 -45.94 -1.38
C ALA A 3 -28.49 -45.81 -1.30
N CYS A 4 -27.76 -45.77 -0.18
CA CYS A 4 -27.96 -45.92 1.27
C CYS A 4 -26.62 -45.44 1.94
N VAL A 5 -26.65 -44.72 3.07
CA VAL A 5 -26.15 -45.11 4.43
C VAL A 5 -24.63 -45.24 4.66
N ASN A 6 -24.10 -44.43 5.59
CA ASN A 6 -23.22 -44.75 6.76
C ASN A 6 -22.57 -43.43 7.24
N GLN A 7 -22.83 -42.84 8.41
CA GLN A 7 -22.77 -43.29 9.81
C GLN A 7 -21.38 -43.78 10.25
N ARG A 8 -20.62 -42.90 10.91
CA ARG A 8 -19.60 -43.31 11.90
C ARG A 8 -19.52 -42.27 13.03
N SER A 9 -19.83 -42.78 14.22
CA SER A 9 -19.87 -42.16 15.53
C SER A 9 -18.50 -42.13 16.21
N ASP A 10 -18.35 -41.13 17.08
CA ASP A 10 -17.76 -41.17 18.42
C ASP A 10 -16.48 -41.97 18.69
N GLU A 11 -15.44 -41.26 19.15
CA GLU A 11 -14.57 -41.78 20.19
C GLU A 11 -14.15 -40.64 21.15
N PHE A 12 -14.94 -40.49 22.21
CA PHE A 12 -14.53 -39.82 23.46
C PHE A 12 -13.40 -40.63 24.10
N ARG A 13 -12.27 -39.99 24.40
CA ARG A 13 -11.27 -40.54 25.34
C ARG A 13 -11.33 -39.77 26.65
N THR A 14 -11.65 -40.53 27.69
CA THR A 14 -11.89 -40.15 29.09
C THR A 14 -10.58 -39.79 29.81
N ILE A 15 -10.67 -38.82 30.72
CA ILE A 15 -9.57 -38.23 31.53
C ILE A 15 -9.38 -39.04 32.82
N GLU A 16 -9.01 -40.32 32.73
CA GLU A 16 -8.86 -41.21 33.92
C GLU A 16 -7.61 -42.11 33.92
N GLU A 17 -6.47 -41.67 33.38
CA GLU A 17 -5.20 -42.43 33.46
C GLU A 17 -3.96 -41.57 33.84
N LEU A 18 -4.08 -40.65 34.79
CA LEU A 18 -2.89 -39.92 35.32
C LEU A 18 -2.74 -39.96 36.85
N THR A 19 -3.23 -41.02 37.48
CA THR A 19 -3.07 -41.25 38.93
C THR A 19 -2.42 -42.59 39.24
N CYS A 20 -1.23 -42.86 38.69
CA CYS A 20 -0.41 -43.99 39.15
C CYS A 20 1.09 -43.83 38.83
N MET A 21 1.76 -42.82 39.42
CA MET A 21 3.24 -42.81 39.50
C MET A 21 3.73 -42.06 40.75
N LYS A 22 3.18 -42.41 41.93
CA LYS A 22 3.57 -41.84 43.23
C LYS A 22 4.36 -42.85 44.07
N GLU A 23 5.48 -43.40 43.56
CA GLU A 23 6.37 -44.22 44.41
C GLU A 23 7.78 -44.52 43.83
N LYS A 24 8.54 -43.50 43.42
CA LYS A 24 10.01 -43.62 43.24
C LYS A 24 10.75 -42.38 43.72
N GLY A 25 10.54 -42.04 44.98
CA GLY A 25 11.42 -41.14 45.72
C GLY A 25 12.77 -41.80 45.98
N GLU A 26 13.81 -40.96 46.04
CA GLU A 26 15.11 -41.23 46.68
C GLU A 26 16.33 -41.69 45.86
N ILE A 27 16.33 -41.58 44.51
CA ILE A 27 17.59 -41.61 43.74
C ILE A 27 17.64 -40.49 42.67
N MET A 28 17.19 -39.28 43.02
CA MET A 28 17.13 -38.18 42.05
C MET A 28 17.61 -36.82 42.60
N HIS A 29 18.58 -36.82 43.52
CA HIS A 29 19.13 -35.57 44.06
C HIS A 29 20.61 -35.30 43.77
N TYR A 30 21.35 -36.23 43.13
CA TYR A 30 22.78 -36.00 42.84
C TYR A 30 23.17 -35.93 41.35
N VAL A 31 22.32 -36.37 40.41
CA VAL A 31 22.60 -36.24 38.95
C VAL A 31 21.94 -34.99 38.34
N ARG A 32 21.14 -34.26 39.13
CA ARG A 32 20.32 -33.13 38.66
C ARG A 32 21.06 -31.78 38.63
N ASN A 33 22.37 -31.72 38.90
CA ASN A 33 23.08 -30.43 38.91
C ASN A 33 24.02 -30.21 37.72
N GLU A 34 24.62 -31.24 37.13
CA GLU A 34 25.48 -31.05 35.94
C GLU A 34 24.70 -30.91 34.62
N TYR A 35 23.49 -31.48 34.55
CA TYR A 35 22.66 -31.41 33.34
C TYR A 35 22.01 -30.02 33.15
N LEU A 36 21.78 -29.28 34.24
CA LEU A 36 21.20 -27.93 34.20
C LEU A 36 22.22 -26.87 33.75
N ILE A 37 23.49 -27.01 34.13
CA ILE A 37 24.54 -26.04 33.77
C ILE A 37 24.90 -26.11 32.27
N ARG A 38 24.88 -27.31 31.66
CA ARG A 38 25.11 -27.45 30.21
C ARG A 38 23.95 -26.97 29.33
N ARG A 39 22.69 -27.05 29.79
CA ARG A 39 21.53 -26.55 29.01
C ARG A 39 21.37 -25.03 29.06
N VAL A 40 21.76 -24.37 30.16
CA VAL A 40 21.72 -22.90 30.25
C VAL A 40 22.76 -22.26 29.32
N SER A 41 23.90 -22.92 29.08
CA SER A 41 24.97 -22.41 28.22
C SER A 41 24.70 -22.57 26.71
N THR A 42 23.92 -23.58 26.30
CA THR A 42 23.55 -23.73 24.87
C THR A 42 22.34 -22.88 24.47
N LEU A 43 21.46 -22.57 25.42
CA LEU A 43 20.32 -21.67 25.20
C LEU A 43 20.76 -20.21 25.00
N SER A 44 21.80 -19.74 25.71
CA SER A 44 22.30 -18.37 25.56
C SER A 44 23.00 -18.15 24.21
N LEU A 45 23.76 -19.15 23.72
CA LEU A 45 24.47 -19.05 22.44
C LEU A 45 23.48 -19.01 21.25
N GLY A 46 22.40 -19.79 21.31
CA GLY A 46 21.36 -19.79 20.27
C GLY A 46 20.62 -18.45 20.15
N VAL A 47 20.30 -17.82 21.29
CA VAL A 47 19.66 -16.49 21.32
C VAL A 47 20.59 -15.41 20.77
N VAL A 48 21.88 -15.46 21.12
CA VAL A 48 22.88 -14.49 20.63
C VAL A 48 23.12 -14.65 19.12
N ILE A 49 23.18 -15.88 18.59
CA ILE A 49 23.29 -16.12 17.14
C ILE A 49 22.03 -15.66 16.41
N CYS A 50 20.84 -15.92 16.95
CA CYS A 50 19.58 -15.46 16.35
C CYS A 50 19.49 -13.92 16.33
N LEU A 51 19.88 -13.25 17.42
CA LEU A 51 19.96 -11.79 17.48
C LEU A 51 21.01 -11.22 16.52
N MET A 52 22.17 -11.87 16.37
CA MET A 52 23.17 -11.43 15.38
C MET A 52 22.70 -11.63 13.94
N LEU A 53 21.98 -12.71 13.63
CA LEU A 53 21.39 -12.92 12.30
C LEU A 53 20.28 -11.90 11.99
N LEU A 54 19.45 -11.54 12.97
CA LEU A 54 18.44 -10.48 12.82
C LEU A 54 19.09 -9.09 12.66
N MET A 55 20.21 -8.83 13.32
CA MET A 55 20.94 -7.56 13.18
C MET A 55 21.72 -7.48 11.87
N MET A 56 22.22 -8.61 11.34
CA MET A 56 22.92 -8.65 10.04
C MET A 56 21.97 -8.61 8.84
N GLY A 57 20.73 -9.11 8.98
CA GLY A 57 19.71 -9.05 7.90
C GLY A 57 19.31 -7.63 7.49
N ASN A 58 19.45 -6.65 8.39
CA ASN A 58 19.13 -5.24 8.09
C ASN A 58 20.24 -4.47 7.37
N VAL A 59 21.45 -5.02 7.24
CA VAL A 59 22.63 -4.28 6.72
C VAL A 59 22.84 -4.47 5.21
N LEU A 60 22.15 -5.42 4.57
CA LEU A 60 22.43 -5.82 3.18
C LEU A 60 21.30 -5.56 2.18
N TYR A 61 20.21 -4.90 2.58
CA TYR A 61 19.29 -4.36 1.61
C TYR A 61 19.77 -2.96 1.24
N PRO A 62 20.43 -2.76 0.07
CA PRO A 62 20.64 -1.42 -0.42
C PRO A 62 19.27 -0.74 -0.43
N ASP A 63 19.19 0.42 0.21
CA ASP A 63 18.02 1.31 0.19
C ASP A 63 17.64 1.41 -1.29
N ALA A 64 16.56 0.71 -1.68
CA ALA A 64 16.02 0.80 -3.01
C ALA A 64 15.76 2.29 -3.27
N GLN A 65 15.99 2.72 -4.50
CA GLN A 65 16.04 4.13 -4.87
C GLN A 65 14.68 4.80 -4.63
N ARG A 66 14.40 5.17 -3.38
CA ARG A 66 13.29 6.02 -3.00
C ARG A 66 13.41 7.26 -3.84
N ILE A 67 12.37 7.59 -4.61
CA ILE A 67 12.35 8.84 -5.35
C ILE A 67 12.66 9.95 -4.34
N ASN A 68 13.81 10.60 -4.54
CA ASN A 68 14.52 11.32 -3.49
C ASN A 68 13.83 12.68 -3.27
N VAL A 69 12.69 12.66 -2.60
CA VAL A 69 11.99 13.86 -2.16
C VAL A 69 12.79 14.45 -1.00
N PRO A 70 13.21 15.73 -1.09
CA PRO A 70 13.87 16.38 0.02
C PRO A 70 13.01 16.31 1.28
N GLU A 71 13.58 15.88 2.40
CA GLU A 71 12.88 15.74 3.69
C GLU A 71 12.17 17.05 4.10
N GLU A 72 12.77 18.19 3.77
CA GLU A 72 12.19 19.53 4.02
C GLU A 72 10.87 19.74 3.27
N GLU A 73 10.78 19.34 1.99
CA GLU A 73 9.54 19.43 1.20
C GLU A 73 8.46 18.54 1.83
N LEU A 74 8.82 17.31 2.22
CA LEU A 74 7.89 16.36 2.83
C LEU A 74 7.29 16.90 4.13
N GLU A 75 8.09 17.54 4.98
CA GLU A 75 7.65 18.12 6.25
C GLU A 75 6.74 19.35 6.06
N GLU A 76 7.00 20.19 5.06
CA GLU A 76 6.11 21.31 4.72
C GLU A 76 4.76 20.82 4.20
N VAL A 77 4.78 19.83 3.30
CA VAL A 77 3.59 19.22 2.71
C VAL A 77 2.76 18.51 3.80
N ARG A 78 3.41 17.80 4.73
CA ARG A 78 2.74 17.19 5.90
C ARG A 78 2.09 18.23 6.80
N ARG A 79 2.79 19.32 7.12
CA ARG A 79 2.24 20.40 7.94
C ARG A 79 1.02 21.04 7.28
N ALA A 80 1.04 21.22 5.96
CA ALA A 80 -0.10 21.73 5.20
C ALA A 80 -1.30 20.77 5.24
N ALA A 81 -1.06 19.46 5.16
CA ALA A 81 -2.09 18.43 5.28
C ALA A 81 -2.74 18.44 6.68
N GLU A 82 -1.92 18.36 7.73
CA GLU A 82 -2.37 18.32 9.13
C GLU A 82 -3.11 19.60 9.53
N GLY A 83 -2.61 20.77 9.13
CA GLY A 83 -3.26 22.05 9.41
C GLY A 83 -4.54 22.26 8.58
N GLY A 84 -4.61 21.71 7.37
CA GLY A 84 -5.74 21.88 6.46
C GLY A 84 -6.90 20.92 6.72
N LEU A 85 -6.63 19.68 7.13
CA LEU A 85 -7.63 18.63 7.32
C LEU A 85 -8.83 19.07 8.20
N PRO A 86 -8.66 19.71 9.37
CA PRO A 86 -9.79 20.08 10.23
C PRO A 86 -10.79 21.05 9.58
N SER A 87 -10.31 21.91 8.67
CA SER A 87 -11.18 22.85 7.95
C SER A 87 -12.10 22.10 6.98
N PHE A 88 -11.56 21.13 6.25
CA PHE A 88 -12.35 20.30 5.34
C PHE A 88 -13.35 19.43 6.08
N LEU A 89 -12.95 18.79 7.18
CA LEU A 89 -13.85 17.93 7.96
C LEU A 89 -15.07 18.69 8.52
N LYS A 90 -14.91 19.97 8.85
CA LYS A 90 -16.03 20.83 9.30
C LYS A 90 -17.00 21.21 8.19
N THR A 91 -16.57 21.16 6.94
CA THR A 91 -17.39 21.52 5.78
C THR A 91 -18.19 20.36 5.21
N ILE A 92 -17.91 19.11 5.62
CA ILE A 92 -18.63 17.93 5.13
C ILE A 92 -20.04 17.93 5.74
N PRO A 93 -21.11 18.00 4.92
CA PRO A 93 -22.48 17.86 5.40
C PRO A 93 -22.72 16.46 5.97
N ILE A 94 -23.65 16.35 6.93
CA ILE A 94 -23.93 15.07 7.60
C ILE A 94 -24.54 14.07 6.60
N GLU A 95 -25.33 14.57 5.67
CA GLU A 95 -25.96 13.85 4.58
C GLU A 95 -24.95 13.25 3.58
N ASP A 96 -23.74 13.80 3.49
CA ASP A 96 -22.73 13.39 2.51
C ASP A 96 -21.63 12.51 3.11
N LEU A 97 -21.69 12.17 4.41
CA LEU A 97 -20.63 11.42 5.11
C LEU A 97 -20.22 10.13 4.36
N GLU A 98 -21.19 9.41 3.80
CA GLU A 98 -20.95 8.16 3.07
C GLU A 98 -20.11 8.37 1.81
N GLU A 99 -20.28 9.49 1.09
CA GLU A 99 -19.49 9.83 -0.10
C GLU A 99 -18.00 10.02 0.24
N TYR A 100 -17.72 10.51 1.46
CA TYR A 100 -16.38 10.65 2.02
C TYR A 100 -15.88 9.37 2.72
N GLY A 101 -16.64 8.27 2.65
CA GLY A 101 -16.28 6.99 3.25
C GLY A 101 -16.44 6.94 4.77
N LEU A 102 -17.19 7.87 5.35
CA LEU A 102 -17.43 7.98 6.80
C LEU A 102 -18.83 7.47 7.15
N SER A 103 -18.94 6.80 8.30
CA SER A 103 -20.20 6.21 8.75
C SER A 103 -21.01 7.13 9.66
N ASP A 104 -20.34 7.96 10.46
CA ASP A 104 -20.99 8.87 11.39
C ASP A 104 -20.11 10.06 11.78
N GLN A 105 -20.71 11.10 12.36
CA GLN A 105 -20.03 12.34 12.71
C GLN A 105 -18.89 12.16 13.74
N ARG A 106 -18.89 11.09 14.54
CA ARG A 106 -17.81 10.85 15.51
C ARG A 106 -16.51 10.47 14.80
N GLU A 107 -16.60 9.88 13.61
CA GLU A 107 -15.44 9.53 12.80
C GLU A 107 -14.68 10.76 12.30
N LEU A 108 -15.36 11.88 12.07
CA LEU A 108 -14.71 13.15 11.74
C LEU A 108 -13.71 13.59 12.81
N ASN A 109 -14.04 13.37 14.09
CA ASN A 109 -13.16 13.73 15.21
C ASN A 109 -12.00 12.75 15.41
N GLN A 110 -12.03 11.60 14.74
CA GLN A 110 -10.99 10.56 14.81
C GLN A 110 -10.10 10.55 13.57
N ALA A 111 -10.46 11.32 12.54
CA ALA A 111 -9.74 11.38 11.28
C ALA A 111 -8.35 11.98 11.47
N MET A 112 -7.34 11.29 10.92
CA MET A 112 -5.95 11.73 10.90
C MET A 112 -5.36 11.56 9.51
N VAL A 113 -4.30 12.30 9.19
CA VAL A 113 -3.56 12.10 7.93
C VAL A 113 -2.62 10.90 8.06
N GLY A 114 -2.56 10.09 7.01
CA GLY A 114 -1.66 8.96 6.87
C GLY A 114 -0.33 9.32 6.22
N ASN A 115 0.38 8.30 5.72
CA ASN A 115 1.60 8.49 4.96
C ASN A 115 1.28 9.07 3.58
N PRO A 116 1.90 10.18 3.18
CA PRO A 116 1.63 10.79 1.90
C PRO A 116 2.25 10.01 0.74
N PHE A 117 1.70 10.23 -0.44
CA PHE A 117 2.30 9.83 -1.71
C PHE A 117 2.12 10.94 -2.75
N ARG A 118 3.13 11.11 -3.60
CA ARG A 118 3.15 12.14 -4.64
C ARG A 118 2.53 11.59 -5.93
N ILE A 119 1.78 12.42 -6.64
CA ILE A 119 1.30 12.08 -7.98
C ILE A 119 2.41 12.32 -8.99
N TYR A 120 2.72 11.29 -9.77
CA TYR A 120 3.54 11.39 -10.97
C TYR A 120 2.66 11.41 -12.21
N THR A 121 3.18 11.96 -13.29
CA THR A 121 2.51 11.96 -14.59
C THR A 121 3.46 11.59 -15.71
N VAL A 122 2.90 11.29 -16.87
CA VAL A 122 3.64 10.95 -18.08
C VAL A 122 3.27 11.98 -19.13
N ALA A 123 4.26 12.62 -19.73
CA ALA A 123 4.03 13.55 -20.82
C ALA A 123 3.45 12.80 -22.03
N PRO A 124 2.51 13.39 -22.79
CA PRO A 124 1.93 12.73 -23.96
C PRO A 124 2.99 12.28 -24.97
N GLU A 125 4.01 13.10 -25.20
CA GLU A 125 5.10 12.81 -26.12
C GLU A 125 5.87 11.56 -25.66
N SER A 126 6.15 11.43 -24.35
CA SER A 126 6.80 10.25 -23.78
C SER A 126 5.99 8.96 -23.97
N ILE A 127 4.65 9.04 -24.07
CA ILE A 127 3.79 7.90 -24.35
C ILE A 127 3.83 7.54 -25.84
N LEU A 128 3.74 8.53 -26.72
CA LEU A 128 3.72 8.35 -28.16
C LEU A 128 5.07 7.88 -28.70
N ASP A 129 6.16 8.38 -28.14
CA ASP A 129 7.54 8.05 -28.51
C ASP A 129 8.11 6.87 -27.70
N TYR A 130 7.28 6.24 -26.85
CA TYR A 130 7.73 5.17 -25.96
C TYR A 130 8.40 4.03 -26.73
N SER A 131 9.56 3.60 -26.23
CA SER A 131 10.23 2.37 -26.66
C SER A 131 10.46 1.46 -25.46
N ARG A 132 10.57 0.14 -25.70
CA ARG A 132 10.79 -0.85 -24.61
C ARG A 132 12.11 -0.71 -23.86
N GLU A 133 13.02 0.13 -24.38
CA GLU A 133 14.32 0.41 -23.77
C GLU A 133 14.25 1.55 -22.75
N MET A 134 13.17 2.35 -22.77
CA MET A 134 12.98 3.46 -21.82
C MET A 134 12.61 2.94 -20.44
N SER A 135 13.27 3.48 -19.41
CA SER A 135 12.95 3.20 -18.03
C SER A 135 11.75 4.01 -17.53
N LEU A 136 11.20 3.63 -16.38
CA LEU A 136 10.10 4.38 -15.75
C LEU A 136 10.54 5.81 -15.40
N GLU A 137 11.76 5.96 -14.88
CA GLU A 137 12.32 7.24 -14.43
C GLU A 137 12.52 8.22 -15.60
N GLU A 138 12.69 7.72 -16.82
CA GLU A 138 12.83 8.54 -18.02
C GLU A 138 11.50 9.09 -18.54
N ILE A 139 10.37 8.45 -18.21
CA ILE A 139 9.06 8.78 -18.77
C ILE A 139 8.10 9.41 -17.75
N ILE A 140 8.31 9.19 -16.46
CA ILE A 140 7.50 9.83 -15.43
C ILE A 140 8.13 11.15 -14.96
N SER A 141 7.29 12.09 -14.58
CA SER A 141 7.69 13.35 -13.95
C SER A 141 6.81 13.65 -12.75
N PRO A 142 7.40 14.16 -11.64
CA PRO A 142 6.62 14.50 -10.45
C PRO A 142 5.71 15.71 -10.73
N THR A 143 4.49 15.66 -10.21
CA THR A 143 3.61 16.85 -10.15
C THR A 143 3.81 17.61 -8.84
N SER A 144 3.20 18.77 -8.66
CA SER A 144 3.13 19.40 -7.33
C SER A 144 2.12 18.73 -6.41
N VAL A 145 1.28 17.80 -6.89
CA VAL A 145 0.16 17.29 -6.11
C VAL A 145 0.58 16.13 -5.21
N TRP A 146 0.23 16.25 -3.94
CA TRP A 146 0.39 15.22 -2.92
C TRP A 146 -0.97 14.73 -2.42
N LEU A 147 -1.06 13.43 -2.17
CA LEU A 147 -2.25 12.79 -1.62
C LEU A 147 -1.93 12.20 -0.25
N PHE A 148 -2.81 12.46 0.70
CA PHE A 148 -2.74 11.93 2.06
C PHE A 148 -3.97 11.05 2.32
N PRO A 149 -3.79 9.76 2.64
CA PRO A 149 -4.85 8.94 3.19
C PRO A 149 -5.44 9.60 4.43
N VAL A 150 -6.76 9.73 4.49
CA VAL A 150 -7.48 10.14 5.70
C VAL A 150 -7.89 8.86 6.43
N ILE A 151 -7.26 8.62 7.57
CA ILE A 151 -7.38 7.37 8.32
C ILE A 151 -8.36 7.57 9.46
N VAL A 152 -9.31 6.64 9.61
CA VAL A 152 -10.22 6.52 10.75
C VAL A 152 -10.21 5.07 11.21
N LYS A 153 -9.93 4.82 12.50
CA LYS A 153 -9.85 3.46 13.07
C LYS A 153 -8.93 2.53 12.27
N ALA A 154 -7.77 3.03 11.85
CA ALA A 154 -6.78 2.33 11.02
C ALA A 154 -7.23 1.96 9.59
N GLU A 155 -8.40 2.44 9.14
CA GLU A 155 -8.86 2.27 7.76
C GLU A 155 -8.75 3.58 6.97
N THR A 156 -8.28 3.50 5.73
CA THR A 156 -8.26 4.63 4.80
C THR A 156 -9.67 4.91 4.28
N ARG A 157 -10.21 6.10 4.58
CA ARG A 157 -11.59 6.49 4.22
C ARG A 157 -11.66 7.37 2.98
N ALA A 158 -10.74 8.33 2.89
CA ALA A 158 -10.69 9.34 1.84
C ALA A 158 -9.23 9.73 1.54
N LEU A 159 -9.05 10.61 0.56
CA LEU A 159 -7.78 11.25 0.25
C LEU A 159 -7.92 12.77 0.46
N LEU A 160 -6.98 13.35 1.20
CA LEU A 160 -6.76 14.77 1.27
C LEU A 160 -5.72 15.15 0.20
N THR A 161 -6.04 16.13 -0.63
CA THR A 161 -5.16 16.65 -1.68
C THR A 161 -4.44 17.89 -1.17
N VAL A 162 -3.12 17.90 -1.25
CA VAL A 162 -2.25 19.04 -0.97
C VAL A 162 -1.56 19.46 -2.26
N ASP A 163 -1.53 20.76 -2.52
CA ASP A 163 -0.91 21.34 -3.71
C ASP A 163 -0.34 22.73 -3.40
N VAL A 164 0.48 23.26 -4.30
CA VAL A 164 1.07 24.60 -4.18
C VAL A 164 0.07 25.66 -4.63
N MET A 165 -0.40 26.49 -3.71
CA MET A 165 -1.33 27.59 -3.99
C MET A 165 -0.72 28.92 -3.54
N GLY A 166 -0.42 29.79 -4.49
CA GLY A 166 0.21 31.09 -4.20
C GLY A 166 1.66 30.96 -3.68
N GLY A 167 2.37 29.90 -4.07
CA GLY A 167 3.74 29.63 -3.64
C GLY A 167 3.86 28.92 -2.29
N GLU A 168 2.75 28.52 -1.68
CA GLU A 168 2.72 27.80 -0.40
C GLU A 168 1.97 26.47 -0.54
N TRP A 169 2.42 25.46 0.19
CA TRP A 169 1.71 24.19 0.34
C TRP A 169 0.40 24.37 1.10
N ARG A 170 -0.72 23.92 0.53
CA ARG A 170 -2.04 24.01 1.16
C ARG A 170 -2.85 22.76 0.87
N ALA A 171 -3.65 22.31 1.83
CA ALA A 171 -4.72 21.37 1.55
C ALA A 171 -5.77 22.07 0.66
N VAL A 172 -6.06 21.48 -0.50
CA VAL A 172 -6.93 22.08 -1.53
C VAL A 172 -8.22 21.30 -1.76
N ALA A 173 -8.26 20.00 -1.41
CA ALA A 173 -9.47 19.19 -1.53
C ALA A 173 -9.44 18.00 -0.57
N ILE A 174 -10.61 17.45 -0.26
CA ILE A 174 -10.79 16.15 0.39
C ILE A 174 -11.82 15.33 -0.41
N GLY A 175 -11.72 14.00 -0.41
CA GLY A 175 -12.73 13.12 -1.02
C GLY A 175 -12.12 11.88 -1.64
N ARG A 176 -12.64 11.46 -2.81
CA ARG A 176 -12.13 10.33 -3.60
C ARG A 176 -12.05 9.02 -2.81
N SER A 177 -13.08 8.73 -2.00
CA SER A 177 -13.15 7.54 -1.15
C SER A 177 -12.94 6.22 -1.93
N GLY A 178 -13.45 6.13 -3.16
CA GLY A 178 -13.19 4.98 -4.05
C GLY A 178 -11.70 4.79 -4.38
N LEU A 179 -11.01 5.87 -4.77
CA LEU A 179 -9.56 5.84 -5.03
C LEU A 179 -8.76 5.54 -3.76
N ALA A 180 -9.21 6.07 -2.62
CA ALA A 180 -8.60 5.82 -1.32
C ALA A 180 -8.61 4.33 -0.95
N LYS A 181 -9.74 3.66 -1.20
CA LYS A 181 -9.89 2.20 -1.01
C LYS A 181 -8.97 1.42 -1.95
N GLN A 182 -8.96 1.76 -3.24
CA GLN A 182 -8.09 1.09 -4.22
C GLN A 182 -6.60 1.22 -3.86
N TRP A 183 -6.16 2.43 -3.51
CA TRP A 183 -4.80 2.66 -3.04
C TRP A 183 -4.46 1.80 -1.81
N ALA A 184 -5.35 1.80 -0.80
CA ALA A 184 -5.16 1.01 0.40
C ALA A 184 -5.06 -0.50 0.10
N SER A 185 -5.91 -1.01 -0.81
CA SER A 185 -5.87 -2.41 -1.24
C SER A 185 -4.56 -2.78 -1.95
N VAL A 186 -4.03 -1.90 -2.81
CA VAL A 186 -2.74 -2.15 -3.48
C VAL A 186 -1.59 -2.17 -2.47
N VAL A 187 -1.55 -1.22 -1.53
CA VAL A 187 -0.51 -1.15 -0.49
C VAL A 187 -0.59 -2.33 0.48
N GLU A 188 -1.79 -2.80 0.81
CA GLU A 188 -2.00 -3.98 1.64
C GLU A 188 -1.55 -5.26 0.93
N PHE A 189 -1.87 -5.41 -0.36
CA PHE A 189 -1.52 -6.60 -1.14
C PHE A 189 -0.02 -6.67 -1.48
N TRP A 190 0.63 -5.52 -1.68
CA TRP A 190 2.06 -5.42 -2.01
C TRP A 190 2.79 -4.58 -0.95
N PRO A 191 2.99 -5.06 0.27
CA PRO A 191 3.46 -4.22 1.36
C PRO A 191 4.94 -3.83 1.21
N SER A 192 5.29 -2.61 1.63
CA SER A 192 6.69 -2.14 1.60
C SER A 192 7.62 -2.93 2.52
N SER A 193 7.09 -3.64 3.52
CA SER A 193 7.87 -4.58 4.33
C SER A 193 8.43 -5.77 3.54
N GLU A 194 7.88 -6.04 2.35
CA GLU A 194 8.37 -7.04 1.40
C GLU A 194 9.25 -6.41 0.29
N GLY A 195 9.62 -5.14 0.42
CA GLY A 195 10.49 -4.45 -0.53
C GLY A 195 9.78 -3.84 -1.75
N TYR A 196 8.45 -3.78 -1.73
CA TYR A 196 7.67 -3.08 -2.75
C TYR A 196 7.61 -1.58 -2.48
N GLU A 197 7.98 -0.79 -3.48
CA GLU A 197 7.72 0.65 -3.52
C GLU A 197 6.54 0.96 -4.43
N HIS A 198 5.73 1.94 -4.04
CA HIS A 198 4.50 2.32 -4.75
C HIS A 198 4.64 3.72 -5.33
N THR A 199 4.53 3.83 -6.65
CA THR A 199 4.50 5.11 -7.34
C THR A 199 3.12 5.32 -7.97
N PHE A 200 2.39 6.33 -7.51
CA PHE A 200 1.09 6.68 -8.10
C PHE A 200 1.31 7.48 -9.39
N VAL A 201 0.87 6.95 -10.52
CA VAL A 201 1.00 7.59 -11.83
C VAL A 201 -0.39 7.92 -12.39
N ARG A 202 -0.61 9.19 -12.72
CA ARG A 202 -1.81 9.66 -13.41
C ARG A 202 -1.45 10.11 -14.83
N VAL A 203 -2.12 9.51 -15.81
CA VAL A 203 -2.03 9.90 -17.22
C VAL A 203 -3.23 10.78 -17.55
N PHE A 204 -3.07 12.10 -17.41
CA PHE A 204 -4.18 13.06 -17.52
C PHE A 204 -4.89 12.99 -18.88
N GLN A 205 -4.13 12.84 -19.96
CA GLN A 205 -4.66 12.78 -21.32
C GLN A 205 -5.49 11.51 -21.56
N ALA A 206 -5.20 10.40 -20.87
CA ALA A 206 -6.00 9.18 -20.96
C ALA A 206 -7.08 9.06 -19.87
N LYS A 207 -7.05 9.95 -18.87
CA LYS A 207 -7.90 9.89 -17.66
C LYS A 207 -7.74 8.55 -16.93
N SER A 208 -6.51 8.04 -16.87
CA SER A 208 -6.17 6.73 -16.31
C SER A 208 -5.21 6.88 -15.14
N ASP A 209 -5.46 6.14 -14.06
CA ASP A 209 -4.60 6.09 -12.88
C ASP A 209 -4.01 4.69 -12.70
N PHE A 210 -2.75 4.63 -12.27
CA PHE A 210 -2.00 3.41 -12.05
C PHE A 210 -1.20 3.50 -10.75
N VAL A 211 -0.88 2.34 -10.19
CA VAL A 211 0.20 2.20 -9.22
C VAL A 211 1.30 1.39 -9.87
N VAL A 212 2.49 1.98 -9.96
CA VAL A 212 3.70 1.25 -10.36
C VAL A 212 4.33 0.65 -9.12
N LEU A 213 4.53 -0.66 -9.17
CA LEU A 213 5.13 -1.49 -8.14
C LEU A 213 6.58 -1.74 -8.51
N SER A 214 7.49 -1.11 -7.79
CA SER A 214 8.93 -1.33 -7.96
C SER A 214 9.43 -2.30 -6.90
N HIS A 215 10.06 -3.38 -7.34
CA HIS A 215 10.72 -4.38 -6.49
C HIS A 215 12.12 -4.65 -7.09
N PRO A 216 13.15 -5.02 -6.29
CA PRO A 216 14.51 -5.25 -6.81
C PRO A 216 14.60 -6.23 -7.98
N GLU A 217 13.65 -7.15 -8.10
CA GLU A 217 13.62 -8.17 -9.15
C GLU A 217 12.72 -7.81 -10.36
N LYS A 218 11.75 -6.92 -10.19
CA LYS A 218 10.75 -6.62 -11.22
C LYS A 218 10.03 -5.29 -10.98
N THR A 219 9.58 -4.69 -12.08
CA THR A 219 8.65 -3.55 -12.06
C THR A 219 7.35 -3.97 -12.73
N GLU A 220 6.24 -3.80 -12.02
CA GLU A 220 4.90 -4.12 -12.48
C GLU A 220 3.97 -2.92 -12.34
N VAL A 221 2.89 -2.89 -13.11
CA VAL A 221 1.91 -1.82 -13.10
C VAL A 221 0.54 -2.39 -12.78
N THR A 222 -0.09 -1.89 -11.72
CA THR A 222 -1.47 -2.22 -11.34
C THR A 222 -2.39 -1.10 -11.81
N PRO A 223 -3.37 -1.38 -12.69
CA PRO A 223 -4.36 -0.39 -13.10
C PRO A 223 -5.33 -0.14 -11.95
N LEU A 224 -5.70 1.13 -11.78
CA LEU A 224 -6.83 1.49 -10.92
C LEU A 224 -8.10 1.55 -11.77
N GLU A 225 -9.25 1.69 -11.12
CA GLU A 225 -10.58 1.66 -11.73
C GLU A 225 -10.68 2.58 -12.97
N SER A 226 -10.10 3.78 -12.90
CA SER A 226 -10.11 4.72 -14.03
C SER A 226 -9.35 4.17 -15.24
N ALA A 227 -8.23 3.48 -15.05
CA ALA A 227 -7.50 2.78 -16.11
C ALA A 227 -8.24 1.54 -16.60
N CYS A 228 -8.87 0.77 -15.71
CA CYS A 228 -9.71 -0.38 -16.08
C CYS A 228 -10.84 0.05 -17.02
N VAL A 229 -11.55 1.13 -16.67
CA VAL A 229 -12.66 1.68 -17.46
C VAL A 229 -12.17 2.27 -18.78
N SER A 230 -11.10 3.08 -18.76
CA SER A 230 -10.64 3.79 -19.96
C SER A 230 -9.88 2.91 -20.96
N LEU A 231 -9.16 1.90 -20.49
CA LEU A 231 -8.26 1.07 -21.31
C LEU A 231 -8.71 -0.39 -21.45
N GLY A 232 -9.80 -0.78 -20.80
CA GLY A 232 -10.28 -2.15 -20.78
C GLY A 232 -9.30 -3.11 -20.10
N LEU A 233 -8.66 -2.65 -19.03
CA LEU A 233 -7.76 -3.47 -18.20
C LEU A 233 -8.53 -4.17 -17.07
N SER A 234 -7.94 -5.21 -16.51
CA SER A 234 -8.46 -5.94 -15.36
C SER A 234 -7.80 -5.46 -14.06
N GLU A 235 -8.59 -5.18 -13.03
CA GLU A 235 -8.10 -4.74 -11.70
C GLU A 235 -7.32 -5.83 -10.96
N ALA A 236 -7.58 -7.11 -11.27
CA ALA A 236 -6.96 -8.25 -10.60
C ALA A 236 -5.60 -8.66 -11.20
N GLU A 237 -5.14 -7.97 -12.24
CA GLU A 237 -3.92 -8.31 -12.98
C GLU A 237 -2.86 -7.23 -12.81
N THR A 238 -1.59 -7.64 -12.84
CA THR A 238 -0.46 -6.74 -13.03
C THR A 238 0.00 -6.81 -14.47
N TYR A 239 0.48 -5.68 -14.98
CA TYR A 239 0.94 -5.53 -16.36
C TYR A 239 2.39 -5.08 -16.38
N SER A 240 3.11 -5.41 -17.46
CA SER A 240 4.40 -4.78 -17.70
C SER A 240 4.22 -3.31 -18.10
N LEU A 241 5.22 -2.47 -17.80
CA LEU A 241 5.22 -1.07 -18.22
C LEU A 241 4.99 -0.93 -19.73
N SER A 242 5.66 -1.77 -20.53
CA SER A 242 5.53 -1.75 -21.98
C SER A 242 4.10 -2.02 -22.47
N GLU A 243 3.38 -2.96 -21.86
CA GLU A 243 2.00 -3.26 -22.24
C GLU A 243 1.07 -2.07 -21.95
N VAL A 244 1.25 -1.43 -20.80
CA VAL A 244 0.47 -0.24 -20.41
C VAL A 244 0.74 0.92 -21.36
N MET A 245 2.01 1.22 -21.67
CA MET A 245 2.37 2.31 -22.57
C MET A 245 1.80 2.11 -23.98
N MET A 246 1.87 0.90 -24.52
CA MET A 246 1.27 0.58 -25.83
C MET A 246 -0.25 0.77 -25.83
N LYS A 247 -0.94 0.48 -24.72
CA LYS A 247 -2.40 0.69 -24.59
C LYS A 247 -2.77 2.17 -24.44
N LEU A 248 -1.87 2.99 -23.90
CA LEU A 248 -2.09 4.43 -23.72
C LEU A 248 -1.94 5.24 -25.01
N GLN A 249 -1.14 4.78 -25.98
CA GLN A 249 -0.84 5.53 -27.21
C GLN A 249 -2.10 6.01 -27.94
N LYS A 250 -3.04 5.10 -28.22
CA LYS A 250 -4.24 5.45 -28.97
C LYS A 250 -5.16 6.44 -28.23
N PRO A 251 -5.58 6.21 -26.97
CA PRO A 251 -6.39 7.18 -26.22
C PRO A 251 -5.73 8.55 -26.07
N VAL A 252 -4.40 8.59 -25.88
CA VAL A 252 -3.65 9.85 -25.79
C VAL A 252 -3.68 10.58 -27.13
N GLN A 253 -3.38 9.90 -28.24
CA GLN A 253 -3.44 10.47 -29.58
C GLN A 253 -4.85 11.03 -29.89
N ASP A 254 -5.90 10.22 -29.69
CA ASP A 254 -7.29 10.60 -29.99
C ASP A 254 -7.71 11.86 -29.19
N ASN A 255 -7.27 11.98 -27.92
CA ASN A 255 -7.60 13.12 -27.06
C ASN A 255 -6.79 14.39 -27.37
N LEU A 256 -5.54 14.25 -27.81
CA LEU A 256 -4.74 15.39 -28.29
C LEU A 256 -5.34 16.00 -29.56
N GLU A 257 -5.73 15.15 -30.52
CA GLU A 257 -6.39 15.60 -31.75
C GLU A 257 -7.71 16.32 -31.42
N SER A 258 -8.51 15.76 -30.51
CA SER A 258 -9.78 16.36 -30.08
C SER A 258 -9.61 17.73 -29.40
N SER A 259 -8.52 17.94 -28.66
CA SER A 259 -8.27 19.20 -27.94
C SER A 259 -7.92 20.35 -28.89
N GLN A 260 -7.27 20.05 -30.02
CA GLN A 260 -6.93 21.07 -31.03
C GLN A 260 -8.15 21.66 -31.74
N PHE A 261 -9.24 20.90 -31.88
CA PHE A 261 -10.47 21.41 -32.50
C PHE A 261 -11.20 22.41 -31.61
N ILE A 262 -11.15 22.25 -30.28
CA ILE A 262 -11.81 23.15 -29.33
C ILE A 262 -11.18 24.55 -29.36
N ASP A 263 -9.87 24.63 -29.54
CA ASP A 263 -9.14 25.89 -29.58
C ASP A 263 -9.33 26.66 -30.90
N GLN A 264 -9.80 26.01 -31.97
CA GLN A 264 -10.10 26.67 -33.25
C GLN A 264 -11.50 27.31 -33.29
N GLU A 265 -12.40 26.93 -32.37
CA GLU A 265 -13.75 27.48 -32.29
C GLU A 265 -13.90 28.64 -31.28
N ARG A 266 -12.81 29.02 -30.59
CA ARG A 266 -12.77 30.13 -29.63
C ARG A 266 -12.11 31.38 -30.21
#